data_AF-A0A0K0GJ16-F1
#
_entry.id   AF-A0A0K0GJ16-F1
#
_cell.length_a   1.000
_cell.length_b   1.000
_cell.length_c   1.000
_cell.angle_alpha   90.00
_cell.angle_beta   90.00
_cell.angle_gamma   90.00
#
_symmetry.space_group_name_H-M   'P 1'
#
loop_
_entity.id
_entity.type
_entity.pdbx_description
1 polymer ?
#
loop_
_entity_poly.entity_id
_entity_poly.type
_entity_poly.pdbx_seq_one_letter_code
_entity_poly.pdbx_strand_id
1 'polypeptide(L)'
;MLSVRLLVACAAIAAALPAHAVEFTLISPETPARDWSIESTQLNMRDGPPFKVRLRRLSGGRQEGSMLVEIDTGAMQLTVVPTRGMNVLRAQAGSVRLGWDSPVSEVVNPAFVNLESRSGLGWLEGFNEFVARCGFEWVGHPGKDGGELLTLHGRASYLPARTVVLSIDDRSPHRITLTGMLSEAAFKKVDFRIDTALTTEPGATAFTLHDRLTNQGDHPMEYQALYHSNVGSTLLEQGARVTLPVREVSPFNSRAQQELEDWQTFRGPTSGYGETVYNIYPIGDGKGQSLAVLHDAGARHGIELDFSLTQLPVFSLWKNTDSRTTGYVAGLEPGTSFSYNRSLQRDLGLVPTIEAGGTRDFVLQYRLLATPAAVQTALKKVQTLQARQLPKVRQTPLADEP
;
A
#
# COMPACT_ATOMS: atom_id res chain seq x y z
N MET A 1 -10.11 29.38 -44.07
CA MET A 1 -10.76 28.08 -43.80
C MET A 1 -9.67 27.02 -43.74
N LEU A 2 -9.17 26.70 -42.54
CA LEU A 2 -8.22 25.60 -42.33
C LEU A 2 -8.85 24.60 -41.36
N SER A 3 -9.11 23.39 -41.87
CA SER A 3 -9.71 22.29 -41.14
C SER A 3 -8.69 21.65 -40.20
N VAL A 4 -8.92 21.79 -38.89
CA VAL A 4 -8.20 21.07 -37.83
C VAL A 4 -8.74 19.64 -37.78
N ARG A 5 -7.89 18.66 -38.08
CA ARG A 5 -8.20 17.23 -37.86
C ARG A 5 -7.97 16.90 -36.39
N LEU A 6 -9.07 16.70 -35.67
CA LEU A 6 -9.10 16.22 -34.29
C LEU A 6 -8.76 14.72 -34.29
N LEU A 7 -7.59 14.35 -33.74
CA LEU A 7 -7.24 12.96 -33.44
C LEU A 7 -7.86 12.59 -32.08
N VAL A 8 -9.03 11.96 -32.13
CA VAL A 8 -9.70 11.37 -30.97
C VAL A 8 -9.03 10.03 -30.68
N ALA A 9 -8.29 9.94 -29.56
CA ALA A 9 -7.88 8.66 -29.01
C ALA A 9 -9.09 8.02 -28.30
N CYS A 10 -9.81 7.15 -29.01
CA CYS A 10 -10.85 6.33 -28.44
C CYS A 10 -10.25 5.36 -27.42
N ALA A 11 -10.55 5.57 -26.13
CA ALA A 11 -10.46 4.51 -25.13
C ALA A 11 -11.56 3.49 -25.44
N ALA A 12 -11.20 2.42 -26.16
CA ALA A 12 -12.09 1.29 -26.37
C ALA A 12 -12.28 0.58 -25.02
N ILE A 13 -13.44 0.79 -24.39
CA ILE A 13 -13.95 -0.16 -23.40
C ILE A 13 -14.43 -1.35 -24.22
N ALA A 14 -13.54 -2.32 -24.44
CA ALA A 14 -13.94 -3.62 -24.94
C ALA A 14 -14.83 -4.24 -23.86
N ALA A 15 -16.12 -4.40 -24.15
CA ALA A 15 -16.98 -5.25 -23.35
C ALA A 15 -16.42 -6.68 -23.44
N ALA A 16 -15.67 -7.09 -22.42
CA ALA A 16 -15.17 -8.44 -22.32
C ALA A 16 -16.38 -9.37 -22.18
N LEU A 17 -16.55 -10.30 -23.13
CA LEU A 17 -17.29 -11.54 -22.88
C LEU A 17 -16.81 -12.11 -21.54
N PRO A 18 -17.68 -12.68 -20.68
CA PRO A 18 -17.26 -13.18 -19.38
C PRO A 18 -16.11 -14.18 -19.61
N ALA A 19 -14.91 -13.84 -19.12
CA ALA A 19 -13.87 -14.83 -18.98
C ALA A 19 -14.37 -15.84 -17.95
N HIS A 20 -14.32 -17.13 -18.25
CA HIS A 20 -14.49 -18.10 -17.18
C HIS A 20 -13.20 -18.07 -16.36
N ALA A 21 -13.29 -18.15 -15.05
CA ALA A 21 -12.11 -18.21 -14.20
C ALA A 21 -12.10 -19.53 -13.44
N VAL A 22 -10.91 -20.09 -13.22
CA VAL A 22 -10.73 -21.20 -12.30
C VAL A 22 -10.55 -20.62 -10.91
N GLU A 23 -11.43 -20.99 -9.98
CA GLU A 23 -11.41 -20.49 -8.61
C GLU A 23 -10.98 -21.56 -7.61
N PHE A 24 -10.18 -21.14 -6.63
CA PHE A 24 -9.72 -21.94 -5.53
C PHE A 24 -9.99 -21.20 -4.22
N THR A 25 -10.88 -21.74 -3.40
CA THR A 25 -11.03 -21.30 -2.00
C THR A 25 -9.86 -21.85 -1.19
N LEU A 26 -8.92 -20.97 -0.84
CA LEU A 26 -7.70 -21.32 -0.10
C LEU A 26 -7.93 -21.33 1.41
N ILE A 27 -8.76 -20.40 1.89
CA ILE A 27 -9.14 -20.26 3.30
C ILE A 27 -10.63 -19.92 3.36
N SER A 28 -11.39 -20.61 4.21
CA SER A 28 -12.75 -20.24 4.61
C SER A 28 -13.05 -20.86 5.99
N PRO A 29 -14.15 -20.50 6.66
CA PRO A 29 -14.56 -21.19 7.89
C PRO A 29 -14.70 -22.72 7.74
N GLU A 30 -15.01 -23.18 6.53
CA GLU A 30 -15.18 -24.59 6.16
C GLU A 30 -13.91 -25.18 5.52
N THR A 31 -12.94 -24.34 5.14
CA THR A 31 -11.70 -24.73 4.47
C THR A 31 -10.50 -24.25 5.29
N PRO A 32 -9.95 -25.08 6.19
CA PRO A 32 -8.83 -24.67 7.02
C PRO A 32 -7.58 -24.41 6.19
N ALA A 33 -6.81 -23.40 6.60
CA ALA A 33 -5.57 -23.03 5.95
C ALA A 33 -4.53 -24.16 6.04
N ARG A 34 -4.09 -24.67 4.88
CA ARG A 34 -3.11 -25.76 4.75
C ARG A 34 -2.20 -25.49 3.56
N ASP A 35 -1.02 -26.10 3.57
CA ASP A 35 -0.09 -26.01 2.45
C ASP A 35 -0.78 -26.46 1.15
N TRP A 36 -0.65 -25.64 0.11
CA TRP A 36 -1.32 -25.83 -1.17
C TRP A 36 -0.53 -25.16 -2.28
N SER A 37 -0.62 -25.67 -3.51
CA SER A 37 -0.02 -25.00 -4.67
C SER A 37 -0.71 -25.33 -5.98
N ILE A 38 -0.65 -24.40 -6.93
CA ILE A 38 -1.04 -24.60 -8.32
C ILE A 38 0.00 -23.98 -9.26
N GLU A 39 0.18 -24.58 -10.43
CA GLU A 39 1.03 -24.08 -11.51
C GLU A 39 0.26 -24.05 -12.83
N SER A 40 0.63 -23.11 -13.71
CA SER A 40 0.12 -23.00 -15.10
C SER A 40 0.06 -24.34 -15.84
N THR A 41 1.08 -25.20 -15.68
CA THR A 41 1.16 -26.52 -16.31
C THR A 41 0.06 -27.48 -15.83
N GLN A 42 -0.30 -27.42 -14.55
CA GLN A 42 -1.37 -28.24 -13.96
C GLN A 42 -2.76 -27.77 -14.41
N LEU A 43 -2.89 -26.50 -14.78
CA LEU A 43 -4.11 -25.90 -15.33
C LEU A 43 -4.22 -26.02 -16.85
N ASN A 44 -3.22 -26.63 -17.51
CA ASN A 44 -3.09 -26.67 -18.97
C ASN A 44 -3.05 -25.28 -19.66
N MET A 45 -2.68 -24.24 -18.93
CA MET A 45 -2.48 -22.87 -19.45
C MET A 45 -1.06 -22.77 -20.03
N ARG A 46 -0.93 -22.83 -21.35
CA ARG A 46 0.37 -22.91 -22.07
C ARG A 46 0.60 -21.77 -23.07
N ASP A 47 -0.39 -20.90 -23.23
CA ASP A 47 -0.44 -19.75 -24.13
C ASP A 47 0.04 -18.44 -23.49
N GLY A 48 0.89 -18.54 -22.46
CA GLY A 48 1.52 -17.41 -21.78
C GLY A 48 2.74 -17.85 -20.95
N PRO A 49 3.43 -16.90 -20.29
CA PRO A 49 4.52 -17.22 -19.36
C PRO A 49 4.07 -18.19 -18.26
N PRO A 50 4.94 -19.10 -17.80
CA PRO A 50 4.60 -19.98 -16.69
C PRO A 50 4.46 -19.17 -15.39
N PHE A 51 3.47 -19.54 -14.58
CA PHE A 51 3.26 -18.99 -13.25
C PHE A 51 3.03 -20.09 -12.22
N LYS A 52 3.21 -19.74 -10.94
CA LYS A 52 2.93 -20.60 -9.78
C LYS A 52 2.33 -19.81 -8.64
N VAL A 53 1.35 -20.39 -7.93
CA VAL A 53 0.83 -19.87 -6.67
C VAL A 53 0.98 -20.92 -5.58
N ARG A 54 1.42 -20.52 -4.38
CA ARG A 54 1.54 -21.40 -3.20
C ARG A 54 0.91 -20.75 -1.98
N LEU A 55 0.20 -21.53 -1.17
CA LEU A 55 -0.16 -21.19 0.20
C LEU A 55 0.77 -21.99 1.12
N ARG A 56 1.34 -21.33 2.13
CA ARG A 56 2.25 -21.95 3.10
C ARG A 56 1.91 -21.54 4.52
N ARG A 57 1.90 -22.49 5.45
CA ARG A 57 1.82 -22.23 6.89
C ARG A 57 3.22 -22.07 7.48
N LEU A 58 3.38 -21.08 8.34
CA LEU A 58 4.60 -20.80 9.09
C LEU A 58 4.54 -21.38 10.50
N SER A 59 5.71 -21.70 11.04
CA SER A 59 5.88 -22.30 12.37
C SER A 59 7.11 -21.72 13.09
N GLY A 60 7.10 -21.82 14.41
CA GLY A 60 8.15 -21.34 15.32
C GLY A 60 7.96 -19.89 15.76
N GLY A 61 8.36 -19.58 17.00
CA GLY A 61 8.31 -18.21 17.54
C GLY A 61 6.92 -17.59 17.50
N ARG A 62 6.83 -16.28 17.22
CA ARG A 62 5.53 -15.57 17.14
C ARG A 62 4.89 -15.62 15.75
N GLN A 63 5.50 -16.29 14.77
CA GLN A 63 4.89 -16.55 13.46
C GLN A 63 4.08 -17.85 13.42
N GLU A 64 4.00 -18.58 14.53
CA GLU A 64 3.28 -19.86 14.59
C GLU A 64 1.84 -19.70 14.07
N GLY A 65 1.50 -20.47 13.03
CA GLY A 65 0.19 -20.46 12.40
C GLY A 65 -0.08 -19.31 11.42
N SER A 66 0.87 -18.39 11.22
CA SER A 66 0.77 -17.39 10.14
C SER A 66 0.82 -18.05 8.76
N MET A 67 0.14 -17.44 7.79
CA MET A 67 0.02 -17.95 6.43
C MET A 67 0.66 -16.98 5.43
N LEU A 68 1.27 -17.55 4.38
CA LEU A 68 1.76 -16.81 3.22
C LEU A 68 1.10 -17.33 1.94
N VAL A 69 0.65 -16.41 1.08
CA VAL A 69 0.36 -16.71 -0.31
C VAL A 69 1.48 -16.13 -1.16
N GLU A 70 2.17 -16.99 -1.90
CA GLU A 70 3.26 -16.63 -2.79
C GLU A 70 2.82 -16.78 -4.24
N ILE A 71 2.91 -15.71 -5.01
CA ILE A 71 2.56 -15.69 -6.44
C ILE A 71 3.85 -15.42 -7.21
N ASP A 72 4.26 -16.37 -8.04
CA ASP A 72 5.38 -16.26 -8.96
C ASP A 72 4.82 -16.10 -10.38
N THR A 73 4.97 -14.91 -10.95
CA THR A 73 4.56 -14.62 -12.33
C THR A 73 5.61 -15.09 -13.36
N GLY A 74 6.72 -15.68 -12.92
CA GLY A 74 7.91 -15.94 -13.72
C GLY A 74 8.81 -14.72 -13.90
N ALA A 75 8.26 -13.50 -13.77
CA ALA A 75 9.01 -12.24 -13.78
C ALA A 75 9.10 -11.58 -12.39
N MET A 76 8.10 -11.80 -11.53
CA MET A 76 8.01 -11.23 -10.19
C MET A 76 7.48 -12.26 -9.20
N GLN A 77 8.10 -12.31 -8.02
CA GLN A 77 7.63 -13.05 -6.85
C GLN A 77 6.95 -12.08 -5.89
N LEU A 78 5.67 -12.29 -5.64
CA LEU A 78 4.85 -11.56 -4.67
C LEU A 78 4.60 -12.46 -3.46
N THR A 79 4.60 -11.88 -2.26
CA THR A 79 4.23 -12.59 -1.03
C THR A 79 3.18 -11.77 -0.27
N VAL A 80 2.00 -12.36 -0.07
CA VAL A 80 0.85 -11.79 0.63
C VAL A 80 0.63 -12.55 1.94
N VAL A 81 0.18 -11.86 2.99
CA VAL A 81 -0.01 -12.43 4.33
C VAL A 81 -1.49 -12.43 4.71
N PRO A 82 -2.24 -13.52 4.46
CA PRO A 82 -3.65 -13.60 4.88
C PRO A 82 -3.90 -13.41 6.38
N THR A 83 -2.97 -13.86 7.21
CA THR A 83 -3.09 -13.72 8.68
C THR A 83 -2.91 -12.26 9.13
N ARG A 84 -2.37 -11.38 8.29
CA ARG A 84 -2.08 -9.99 8.59
C ARG A 84 -2.72 -9.06 7.56
N GLY A 85 -4.05 -9.00 7.52
CA GLY A 85 -4.77 -8.02 6.71
C GLY A 85 -4.59 -8.12 5.20
N MET A 86 -4.18 -9.29 4.69
CA MET A 86 -3.78 -9.47 3.28
C MET A 86 -2.65 -8.52 2.86
N ASN A 87 -1.81 -8.08 3.81
CA ASN A 87 -0.67 -7.21 3.54
C ASN A 87 0.30 -7.84 2.54
N VAL A 88 0.98 -7.01 1.76
CA VAL A 88 2.04 -7.48 0.86
C VAL A 88 3.35 -7.46 1.64
N LEU A 89 3.89 -8.63 1.97
CA LEU A 89 5.15 -8.74 2.69
C LEU A 89 6.33 -8.25 1.84
N ARG A 90 6.36 -8.67 0.56
CA ARG A 90 7.42 -8.30 -0.39
C ARG A 90 6.98 -8.51 -1.84
N ALA A 91 7.62 -7.81 -2.75
CA ALA A 91 7.61 -8.08 -4.19
C ALA A 91 9.06 -8.11 -4.69
N GLN A 92 9.44 -9.05 -5.55
CA GLN A 92 10.81 -9.14 -6.05
C GLN A 92 10.85 -9.51 -7.52
N ALA A 93 11.61 -8.77 -8.33
CA ALA A 93 11.90 -9.14 -9.71
C ALA A 93 13.39 -8.98 -9.98
N GLY A 94 14.02 -10.07 -10.43
CA GLY A 94 15.48 -10.16 -10.52
C GLY A 94 16.15 -9.83 -9.19
N SER A 95 17.10 -8.90 -9.21
CA SER A 95 17.84 -8.45 -8.04
C SER A 95 17.14 -7.36 -7.22
N VAL A 96 16.04 -6.77 -7.73
CA VAL A 96 15.35 -5.67 -7.05
C VAL A 96 14.18 -6.21 -6.23
N ARG A 97 14.23 -5.97 -4.92
CA ARG A 97 13.16 -6.25 -3.97
C ARG A 97 12.44 -4.94 -3.61
N LEU A 98 11.12 -4.99 -3.54
CA LEU A 98 10.25 -4.02 -2.89
C LEU A 98 9.86 -4.60 -1.52
N GLY A 99 10.14 -3.84 -0.47
CA GLY A 99 10.18 -4.30 0.92
C GLY A 99 11.47 -3.82 1.59
N TRP A 100 11.62 -4.16 2.87
CA TRP A 100 12.71 -3.67 3.71
C TRP A 100 13.10 -4.72 4.77
N ASP A 101 14.23 -4.51 5.41
CA ASP A 101 14.73 -5.40 6.46
C ASP A 101 14.38 -4.78 7.83
N SER A 102 13.21 -5.15 8.33
CA SER A 102 12.78 -4.80 9.69
C SER A 102 13.54 -5.62 10.74
N PRO A 103 13.79 -5.09 11.95
CA PRO A 103 14.22 -5.91 13.08
C PRO A 103 13.19 -6.99 13.45
N VAL A 104 11.92 -6.82 13.07
CA VAL A 104 10.90 -7.86 13.18
C VAL A 104 11.04 -8.85 12.02
N SER A 105 11.83 -9.90 12.20
CA SER A 105 12.09 -10.91 11.17
C SER A 105 10.96 -11.91 10.95
N GLU A 106 10.00 -12.00 11.87
CA GLU A 106 8.89 -12.96 11.85
C GLU A 106 7.64 -12.35 11.22
N VAL A 107 6.83 -13.17 10.54
CA VAL A 107 5.46 -12.79 10.15
C VAL A 107 4.54 -13.01 11.34
N VAL A 108 4.56 -12.06 12.28
CA VAL A 108 3.95 -12.23 13.60
C VAL A 108 2.44 -12.44 13.50
N ASN A 109 1.97 -13.55 14.04
CA ASN A 109 0.55 -13.85 14.13
C ASN A 109 -0.12 -12.84 15.09
N PRO A 110 -1.24 -12.19 14.72
CA PRO A 110 -1.95 -11.24 15.58
C PRO A 110 -2.28 -11.75 16.98
N ALA A 111 -2.41 -13.08 17.17
CA ALA A 111 -2.62 -13.69 18.48
C ALA A 111 -1.49 -13.40 19.50
N PHE A 112 -0.30 -13.01 19.03
CA PHE A 112 0.85 -12.69 19.87
C PHE A 112 1.14 -11.18 19.97
N VAL A 113 0.21 -10.32 19.53
CA VAL A 113 0.38 -8.87 19.59
C VAL A 113 -0.74 -8.24 20.39
N ASN A 114 -0.35 -7.42 21.37
CA ASN A 114 -1.26 -6.52 22.05
C ASN A 114 -1.07 -5.11 21.46
N LEU A 115 -2.03 -4.64 20.67
CA LEU A 115 -1.97 -3.32 20.01
C LEU A 115 -1.89 -2.15 21.00
N GLU A 116 -2.47 -2.30 22.19
CA GLU A 116 -2.46 -1.24 23.23
C GLU A 116 -1.12 -1.18 23.99
N SER A 117 -0.26 -2.19 23.85
CA SER A 117 1.06 -2.17 24.47
C SER A 117 1.89 -0.97 24.00
N ARG A 118 2.89 -0.58 24.80
CA ARG A 118 3.78 0.56 24.51
C ARG A 118 2.98 1.84 24.25
N SER A 119 1.92 2.06 25.03
CA SER A 119 1.04 3.23 24.89
C SER A 119 0.38 3.33 23.51
N GLY A 120 -0.11 2.19 22.99
CA GLY A 120 -0.75 2.10 21.68
C GLY A 120 0.21 1.87 20.49
N LEU A 121 1.51 1.66 20.75
CA LEU A 121 2.53 1.36 19.73
C LEU A 121 2.75 -0.15 19.51
N GLY A 122 1.90 -1.02 20.04
CA GLY A 122 2.02 -2.48 19.88
C GLY A 122 2.03 -2.95 18.42
N TRP A 123 1.44 -2.16 17.51
CA TRP A 123 1.47 -2.40 16.07
C TRP A 123 2.90 -2.57 15.51
N LEU A 124 3.90 -1.87 16.08
CA LEU A 124 5.31 -1.96 15.67
C LEU A 124 5.92 -3.34 15.92
N GLU A 125 5.35 -4.15 16.81
CA GLU A 125 5.91 -5.46 17.14
C GLU A 125 5.75 -6.51 16.03
N GLY A 126 4.96 -6.21 14.99
CA GLY A 126 4.76 -7.06 13.82
C GLY A 126 5.09 -6.38 12.48
N PHE A 127 5.60 -5.15 12.48
CA PHE A 127 5.77 -4.36 11.25
C PHE A 127 7.00 -4.77 10.45
N ASN A 128 6.79 -5.35 9.27
CA ASN A 128 7.87 -5.72 8.34
C ASN A 128 7.42 -5.80 6.87
N GLU A 129 6.21 -5.36 6.57
CA GLU A 129 5.59 -5.55 5.26
C GLU A 129 6.05 -4.48 4.26
N PHE A 130 6.12 -4.86 2.98
CA PHE A 130 6.21 -3.91 1.88
C PHE A 130 4.98 -3.03 1.83
N VAL A 131 3.76 -3.57 1.81
CA VAL A 131 2.53 -2.76 1.86
C VAL A 131 1.71 -3.21 3.06
N ALA A 132 1.58 -2.32 4.04
CA ALA A 132 0.67 -2.50 5.16
C ALA A 132 -0.59 -1.66 4.98
N ARG A 133 -1.76 -2.26 5.19
CA ARG A 133 -3.02 -1.53 5.27
C ARG A 133 -3.15 -0.92 6.66
N CYS A 134 -3.19 0.39 6.73
CA CYS A 134 -3.51 1.17 7.92
C CYS A 134 -4.97 1.64 7.80
N GLY A 135 -5.79 1.35 8.81
CA GLY A 135 -7.24 1.55 8.73
C GLY A 135 -8.07 0.45 9.41
N PHE A 136 -9.39 0.39 9.20
CA PHE A 136 -10.21 1.39 8.47
C PHE A 136 -11.05 2.27 9.40
N GLU A 137 -11.30 1.84 10.64
CA GLU A 137 -11.98 2.67 11.65
C GLU A 137 -11.16 3.92 12.04
N TRP A 138 -9.83 3.83 12.04
CA TRP A 138 -8.92 4.97 12.20
C TRP A 138 -7.53 4.71 11.61
N VAL A 139 -6.77 5.80 11.41
CA VAL A 139 -5.37 5.80 10.97
C VAL A 139 -4.57 6.79 11.82
N GLY A 140 -3.25 6.55 11.93
CA GLY A 140 -2.27 7.51 12.43
C GLY A 140 -1.65 7.12 13.77
N HIS A 141 -0.93 8.06 14.37
CA HIS A 141 -0.27 7.90 15.67
C HIS A 141 -1.29 7.60 16.78
N PRO A 142 -0.88 6.78 17.78
CA PRO A 142 -1.75 6.44 18.89
C PRO A 142 -2.06 7.68 19.73
N GLY A 143 -3.20 7.68 20.39
CA GLY A 143 -3.62 8.83 21.19
C GLY A 143 -5.10 8.78 21.51
N LYS A 144 -5.53 9.67 22.40
CA LYS A 144 -6.94 9.77 22.78
C LYS A 144 -7.76 10.46 21.70
N ASP A 145 -8.88 9.87 21.33
CA ASP A 145 -9.94 10.50 20.55
C ASP A 145 -11.28 10.26 21.25
N GLY A 146 -12.00 11.32 21.61
CA GLY A 146 -13.26 11.19 22.36
C GLY A 146 -13.16 10.45 23.70
N GLY A 147 -11.96 10.40 24.30
CA GLY A 147 -11.70 9.66 25.55
C GLY A 147 -11.30 8.19 25.38
N GLU A 148 -11.35 7.65 24.16
CA GLU A 148 -10.89 6.30 23.79
C GLU A 148 -9.43 6.35 23.31
N LEU A 149 -8.62 5.37 23.72
CA LEU A 149 -7.27 5.22 23.18
C LEU A 149 -7.35 4.56 21.80
N LEU A 150 -6.97 5.30 20.77
CA LEU A 150 -6.73 4.74 19.44
C LEU A 150 -5.28 4.27 19.35
N THR A 151 -5.05 3.06 18.84
CA THR A 151 -3.72 2.48 18.66
C THR A 151 -3.11 2.87 17.31
N LEU A 152 -1.81 2.67 17.15
CA LEU A 152 -1.09 3.04 15.93
C LEU A 152 -1.70 2.35 14.70
N HIS A 153 -2.06 3.15 13.69
CA HIS A 153 -2.45 2.70 12.35
C HIS A 153 -3.71 1.80 12.23
N GLY A 154 -4.54 1.73 13.26
CA GLY A 154 -5.78 0.96 13.20
C GLY A 154 -5.56 -0.54 13.31
N ARG A 155 -6.49 -1.32 12.75
CA ARG A 155 -6.57 -2.77 12.98
C ARG A 155 -6.36 -3.60 11.73
N ALA A 156 -6.51 -3.06 10.52
CA ALA A 156 -6.54 -3.83 9.27
C ALA A 156 -5.37 -4.83 9.13
N SER A 157 -4.14 -4.40 9.40
CA SER A 157 -2.93 -5.27 9.36
C SER A 157 -2.94 -6.43 10.38
N TYR A 158 -3.84 -6.38 11.37
CA TYR A 158 -4.00 -7.37 12.43
C TYR A 158 -5.36 -8.10 12.38
N LEU A 159 -6.12 -7.93 11.28
CA LEU A 159 -7.32 -8.71 11.00
C LEU A 159 -6.95 -9.90 10.09
N PRO A 160 -7.03 -11.15 10.57
CA PRO A 160 -6.89 -12.30 9.68
C PRO A 160 -8.03 -12.35 8.67
N ALA A 161 -7.72 -12.67 7.42
CA ALA A 161 -8.74 -12.84 6.39
C ALA A 161 -9.65 -14.03 6.72
N ARG A 162 -10.96 -13.80 6.72
CA ARG A 162 -11.98 -14.85 6.94
C ARG A 162 -12.08 -15.79 5.74
N THR A 163 -11.99 -15.23 4.53
CA THR A 163 -11.95 -15.99 3.28
C THR A 163 -10.78 -15.54 2.45
N VAL A 164 -10.13 -16.47 1.75
CA VAL A 164 -9.11 -16.19 0.73
C VAL A 164 -9.42 -17.02 -0.50
N VAL A 165 -9.59 -16.35 -1.64
CA VAL A 165 -9.92 -17.00 -2.91
C VAL A 165 -8.89 -16.59 -3.95
N LEU A 166 -8.33 -17.58 -4.63
CA LEU A 166 -7.52 -17.38 -5.83
C LEU A 166 -8.41 -17.60 -7.05
N SER A 167 -8.44 -16.65 -7.97
CA SER A 167 -9.12 -16.74 -9.25
C SER A 167 -8.10 -16.52 -10.37
N ILE A 168 -8.14 -17.37 -11.40
CA ILE A 168 -7.26 -17.30 -12.56
C ILE A 168 -8.11 -17.35 -13.83
N ASP A 169 -8.03 -16.30 -14.65
CA ASP A 169 -8.77 -16.23 -15.92
C ASP A 169 -8.35 -17.38 -16.87
N ASP A 170 -9.34 -18.02 -17.50
CA ASP A 170 -9.13 -19.14 -18.44
C ASP A 170 -8.45 -18.73 -19.76
N ARG A 171 -8.51 -17.45 -20.11
CA ARG A 171 -7.94 -16.88 -21.33
C ARG A 171 -6.70 -16.07 -21.03
N SER A 172 -5.71 -16.17 -21.93
CA SER A 172 -4.55 -15.28 -21.96
C SER A 172 -5.00 -13.80 -21.89
N PRO A 173 -4.42 -12.97 -21.00
CA PRO A 173 -3.15 -13.19 -20.30
C PRO A 173 -3.24 -13.98 -18.99
N HIS A 174 -4.34 -14.67 -18.66
CA HIS A 174 -4.53 -15.43 -17.42
C HIS A 174 -4.33 -14.58 -16.16
N ARG A 175 -5.10 -13.49 -16.05
CA ARG A 175 -5.11 -12.62 -14.86
C ARG A 175 -5.23 -13.46 -13.60
N ILE A 176 -4.30 -13.24 -12.68
CA ILE A 176 -4.26 -13.87 -11.36
C ILE A 176 -4.81 -12.86 -10.36
N THR A 177 -5.92 -13.20 -9.71
CA THR A 177 -6.57 -12.37 -8.69
C THR A 177 -6.62 -13.13 -7.37
N LEU A 178 -5.98 -12.59 -6.33
CA LEU A 178 -6.08 -13.08 -4.97
C LEU A 178 -6.98 -12.14 -4.18
N THR A 179 -8.15 -12.62 -3.77
CA THR A 179 -9.07 -11.85 -2.94
C THR A 179 -9.05 -12.34 -1.50
N GLY A 180 -9.28 -11.42 -0.58
CA GLY A 180 -9.41 -11.73 0.85
C GLY A 180 -10.47 -10.85 1.50
N MET A 181 -11.27 -11.42 2.39
CA MET A 181 -12.28 -10.66 3.13
C MET A 181 -11.85 -10.47 4.58
N LEU A 182 -11.74 -9.21 5.01
CA LEU A 182 -11.49 -8.82 6.39
C LEU A 182 -12.78 -8.28 7.00
N SER A 183 -12.92 -8.43 8.32
CA SER A 183 -14.03 -7.91 9.10
C SER A 183 -13.50 -7.11 10.28
N GLU A 184 -13.78 -5.81 10.29
CA GLU A 184 -13.56 -4.91 11.42
C GLU A 184 -14.92 -4.65 12.06
N ALA A 185 -15.31 -5.52 13.00
CA ALA A 185 -16.63 -5.52 13.61
C ALA A 185 -16.54 -5.54 15.14
N ALA A 186 -17.32 -4.68 15.79
CA ALA A 186 -17.47 -4.62 17.23
C ALA A 186 -18.90 -4.18 17.60
N PHE A 187 -19.58 -4.97 18.43
CA PHE A 187 -20.96 -4.71 18.83
C PHE A 187 -21.13 -3.31 19.43
N LYS A 188 -22.12 -2.55 18.91
CA LYS A 188 -22.39 -1.14 19.25
C LYS A 188 -21.28 -0.13 18.88
N LYS A 189 -20.32 -0.53 18.04
CA LYS A 189 -19.22 0.32 17.59
C LYS A 189 -19.22 0.39 16.06
N VAL A 190 -18.59 -0.57 15.39
CA VAL A 190 -18.34 -0.57 13.94
C VAL A 190 -18.74 -1.90 13.34
N ASP A 191 -19.15 -1.89 12.07
CA ASP A 191 -19.34 -3.10 11.26
C ASP A 191 -18.86 -2.84 9.83
N PHE A 192 -17.54 -2.95 9.64
CA PHE A 192 -16.87 -2.76 8.36
C PHE A 192 -16.45 -4.10 7.76
N ARG A 193 -16.85 -4.30 6.50
CA ARG A 193 -16.33 -5.35 5.64
C ARG A 193 -15.32 -4.75 4.68
N ILE A 194 -14.16 -5.40 4.56
CA ILE A 194 -13.11 -5.00 3.62
C ILE A 194 -12.86 -6.16 2.67
N ASP A 195 -13.32 -6.00 1.43
CA ASP A 195 -13.00 -6.91 0.34
C ASP A 195 -11.69 -6.45 -0.30
N THR A 196 -10.60 -7.17 -0.03
CA THR A 196 -9.28 -6.89 -0.61
C THR A 196 -9.09 -7.69 -1.90
N ALA A 197 -8.38 -7.11 -2.87
CA ALA A 197 -7.94 -7.82 -4.05
C ALA A 197 -6.52 -7.41 -4.45
N LEU A 198 -5.66 -8.40 -4.69
CA LEU A 198 -4.40 -8.23 -5.40
C LEU A 198 -4.53 -8.87 -6.78
N THR A 199 -4.21 -8.11 -7.82
CA THR A 199 -4.26 -8.57 -9.21
C THR A 199 -2.91 -8.44 -9.88
N THR A 200 -2.48 -9.48 -10.59
CA THR A 200 -1.29 -9.48 -11.47
C THR A 200 -1.51 -10.41 -12.66
N GLU A 201 -0.51 -10.53 -13.53
CA GLU A 201 -0.54 -11.38 -14.72
C GLU A 201 0.80 -12.12 -14.87
N PRO A 202 0.83 -13.35 -15.40
CA PRO A 202 2.05 -14.03 -15.79
C PRO A 202 2.97 -13.14 -16.66
N GLY A 203 4.25 -13.11 -16.31
CA GLY A 203 5.27 -12.25 -16.93
C GLY A 203 5.28 -10.80 -16.46
N ALA A 204 4.31 -10.36 -15.64
CA ALA A 204 4.27 -8.98 -15.16
C ALA A 204 5.27 -8.72 -14.02
N THR A 205 5.85 -7.53 -14.03
CA THR A 205 6.60 -6.93 -12.90
C THR A 205 5.79 -5.83 -12.21
N ALA A 206 4.47 -6.00 -12.19
CA ALA A 206 3.51 -5.06 -11.65
C ALA A 206 2.33 -5.80 -11.01
N PHE A 207 1.69 -5.16 -10.04
CA PHE A 207 0.45 -5.63 -9.45
C PHE A 207 -0.44 -4.45 -9.05
N THR A 208 -1.72 -4.72 -8.92
CA THR A 208 -2.73 -3.75 -8.49
C THR A 208 -3.36 -4.23 -7.19
N LEU A 209 -3.52 -3.32 -6.24
CA LEU A 209 -4.43 -3.50 -5.10
C LEU A 209 -5.74 -2.81 -5.44
N HIS A 210 -6.86 -3.51 -5.27
CA HIS A 210 -8.20 -2.96 -5.37
C HIS A 210 -8.99 -3.44 -4.17
N ASP A 211 -9.11 -2.56 -3.17
CA ASP A 211 -9.84 -2.87 -1.95
C ASP A 211 -11.15 -2.09 -1.92
N ARG A 212 -12.18 -2.69 -1.34
CA ARG A 212 -13.50 -2.08 -1.16
C ARG A 212 -13.93 -2.18 0.30
N LEU A 213 -14.04 -1.03 0.94
CA LEU A 213 -14.65 -0.87 2.26
C LEU A 213 -16.16 -0.78 2.10
N THR A 214 -16.90 -1.55 2.88
CA THR A 214 -18.37 -1.47 2.99
C THR A 214 -18.76 -1.23 4.44
N ASN A 215 -19.57 -0.22 4.68
CA ASN A 215 -20.22 -0.04 5.98
C ASN A 215 -21.47 -0.93 6.04
N GLN A 216 -21.39 -2.02 6.80
CA GLN A 216 -22.50 -2.96 6.97
C GLN A 216 -23.48 -2.53 8.08
N GLY A 217 -23.12 -1.49 8.83
CA GLY A 217 -23.97 -0.90 9.86
C GLY A 217 -25.16 -0.12 9.29
N ASP A 218 -26.03 0.31 10.19
CA ASP A 218 -27.26 1.06 9.92
C ASP A 218 -27.11 2.58 10.10
N HIS A 219 -25.89 3.04 10.41
CA HIS A 219 -25.57 4.45 10.60
C HIS A 219 -24.31 4.86 9.81
N PRO A 220 -24.19 6.14 9.41
CA PRO A 220 -22.94 6.66 8.86
C PRO A 220 -21.79 6.55 9.87
N MET A 221 -20.61 6.19 9.39
CA MET A 221 -19.41 6.01 10.21
C MET A 221 -18.22 6.77 9.63
N GLU A 222 -17.37 7.31 10.50
CA GLU A 222 -16.05 7.80 10.09
C GLU A 222 -15.17 6.63 9.63
N TYR A 223 -14.31 6.87 8.64
CA TYR A 223 -13.29 5.92 8.22
C TYR A 223 -12.01 6.64 7.81
N GLN A 224 -10.88 5.94 7.87
CA GLN A 224 -9.62 6.41 7.31
C GLN A 224 -8.88 5.23 6.67
N ALA A 225 -8.14 5.48 5.60
CA ALA A 225 -7.29 4.48 4.96
C ALA A 225 -5.94 5.09 4.61
N LEU A 226 -4.86 4.34 4.83
CA LEU A 226 -3.51 4.69 4.39
C LEU A 226 -2.78 3.42 3.96
N TYR A 227 -2.18 3.47 2.77
CA TYR A 227 -1.45 2.34 2.19
C TYR A 227 0.05 2.54 2.41
N HIS A 228 0.55 1.93 3.48
CA HIS A 228 1.90 2.18 3.96
C HIS A 228 2.91 1.37 3.16
N SER A 229 3.51 1.98 2.12
CA SER A 229 4.37 1.28 1.16
C SER A 229 5.86 1.51 1.44
N ASN A 230 6.57 0.46 1.87
CA ASN A 230 7.87 0.52 2.53
C ASN A 230 8.99 -0.06 1.67
N VAL A 231 9.98 0.78 1.33
CA VAL A 231 11.09 0.37 0.46
C VAL A 231 12.43 0.60 1.14
N GLY A 232 13.25 -0.46 1.22
CA GLY A 232 14.57 -0.44 1.84
C GLY A 232 15.73 -0.58 0.84
N SER A 233 16.82 -1.18 1.30
CA SER A 233 18.18 -1.08 0.72
C SER A 233 18.40 -1.62 -0.70
N THR A 234 17.44 -2.33 -1.28
CA THR A 234 17.51 -2.79 -2.68
C THR A 234 17.23 -1.66 -3.66
N LEU A 235 16.64 -0.56 -3.20
CA LEU A 235 16.41 0.65 -3.99
C LEU A 235 16.82 1.92 -3.24
N LEU A 236 16.58 1.95 -1.92
CA LEU A 236 16.96 3.06 -1.06
C LEU A 236 18.47 3.05 -0.84
N GLU A 237 19.10 4.19 -1.10
CA GLU A 237 20.53 4.43 -0.91
C GLU A 237 20.78 5.93 -0.67
N GLN A 238 22.02 6.30 -0.33
CA GLN A 238 22.42 7.71 -0.29
C GLN A 238 22.13 8.37 -1.63
N GLY A 239 21.33 9.43 -1.62
CA GLY A 239 20.97 10.16 -2.82
C GLY A 239 19.83 9.54 -3.62
N ALA A 240 19.21 8.44 -3.16
CA ALA A 240 17.91 8.01 -3.68
C ALA A 240 16.89 9.14 -3.54
N ARG A 241 15.87 9.17 -4.42
CA ARG A 241 14.93 10.29 -4.49
C ARG A 241 13.50 9.85 -4.65
N VAL A 242 12.59 10.56 -4.00
CA VAL A 242 11.15 10.52 -4.26
C VAL A 242 10.72 11.71 -5.13
N THR A 243 9.91 11.42 -6.13
CA THR A 243 9.38 12.39 -7.09
C THR A 243 7.90 12.13 -7.31
N LEU A 244 7.07 13.11 -7.01
CA LEU A 244 5.62 13.10 -7.23
C LEU A 244 5.17 14.54 -7.55
N PRO A 245 4.04 14.75 -8.23
CA PRO A 245 3.57 16.10 -8.55
C PRO A 245 2.92 16.72 -7.31
N VAL A 246 3.46 17.83 -6.81
CA VAL A 246 3.13 18.41 -5.51
C VAL A 246 2.44 19.77 -5.64
N ARG A 247 1.30 19.90 -4.97
CA ARG A 247 0.62 21.19 -4.75
C ARG A 247 1.16 21.87 -3.50
N GLU A 248 1.23 21.15 -2.39
CA GLU A 248 1.75 21.66 -1.12
C GLU A 248 2.51 20.57 -0.37
N VAL A 249 3.62 20.93 0.26
CA VAL A 249 4.39 20.09 1.19
C VAL A 249 4.61 20.84 2.51
N SER A 250 4.53 20.12 3.62
CA SER A 250 4.80 20.64 4.96
C SER A 250 5.49 19.57 5.82
N PRO A 251 6.30 19.96 6.80
CA PRO A 251 6.86 19.01 7.75
C PRO A 251 5.77 18.45 8.66
N PHE A 252 5.92 17.21 9.13
CA PHE A 252 5.01 16.62 10.11
C PHE A 252 5.19 17.23 11.51
N ASN A 253 6.43 17.59 11.86
CA ASN A 253 6.79 18.16 13.16
C ASN A 253 8.06 19.03 13.05
N SER A 254 8.52 19.59 14.17
CA SER A 254 9.72 20.42 14.25
C SER A 254 11.01 19.69 13.85
N ARG A 255 11.09 18.37 14.02
CA ARG A 255 12.22 17.55 13.58
C ARG A 255 12.29 17.47 12.05
N ALA A 256 11.17 17.26 11.38
CA ALA A 256 11.08 17.23 9.92
C ALA A 256 11.28 18.61 9.28
N GLN A 257 10.91 19.68 9.99
CA GLN A 257 11.11 21.07 9.55
C GLN A 257 12.59 21.37 9.25
N GLN A 258 13.51 20.82 10.05
CA GLN A 258 14.95 21.04 9.92
C GLN A 258 15.54 20.49 8.60
N GLU A 259 14.85 19.57 7.95
CA GLU A 259 15.29 18.92 6.70
C GLU A 259 14.30 19.16 5.55
N LEU A 260 13.38 20.13 5.70
CA LEU A 260 12.31 20.37 4.72
C LEU A 260 12.82 20.73 3.34
N GLU A 261 13.97 21.40 3.21
CA GLU A 261 14.56 21.74 1.91
C GLU A 261 14.94 20.50 1.09
N ASP A 262 15.30 19.40 1.76
CA ASP A 262 15.77 18.15 1.19
C ASP A 262 14.75 17.01 1.34
N TRP A 263 13.46 17.34 1.49
CA TRP A 263 12.41 16.34 1.72
C TRP A 263 12.39 15.24 0.64
N GLN A 264 12.78 15.55 -0.59
CA GLN A 264 12.81 14.60 -1.71
C GLN A 264 14.02 13.64 -1.74
N THR A 265 15.10 13.96 -1.04
CA THR A 265 16.38 13.23 -1.16
C THR A 265 16.67 12.45 0.11
N PHE A 266 17.01 11.17 -0.04
CA PHE A 266 17.30 10.28 1.09
C PHE A 266 18.80 10.29 1.42
N ARG A 267 19.10 10.26 2.72
CA ARG A 267 20.44 9.98 3.24
C ARG A 267 20.71 8.48 3.17
N GLY A 268 21.98 8.10 3.22
CA GLY A 268 22.41 6.75 3.55
C GLY A 268 22.06 6.39 4.99
N PRO A 269 22.31 5.14 5.41
CA PRO A 269 22.06 4.72 6.79
C PRO A 269 22.78 5.61 7.79
N THR A 270 22.04 6.28 8.67
CA THR A 270 22.53 7.30 9.60
C THR A 270 22.14 6.92 11.03
N SER A 271 23.09 6.50 11.86
CA SER A 271 22.77 6.09 13.24
C SER A 271 22.20 7.26 14.06
N GLY A 272 21.09 7.02 14.76
CA GLY A 272 20.44 8.04 15.60
C GLY A 272 19.73 9.13 14.79
N TYR A 273 19.38 8.84 13.54
CA TYR A 273 18.62 9.76 12.69
C TYR A 273 17.21 10.01 13.25
N GLY A 274 16.61 8.97 13.83
CA GLY A 274 15.19 8.92 14.12
C GLY A 274 14.41 8.79 12.81
N GLU A 275 13.49 9.72 12.58
CA GLU A 275 12.72 9.81 11.35
C GLU A 275 12.32 11.25 11.03
N THR A 276 11.92 11.48 9.78
CA THR A 276 11.21 12.69 9.37
C THR A 276 10.03 12.29 8.51
N VAL A 277 8.87 12.89 8.76
CA VAL A 277 7.67 12.70 7.96
C VAL A 277 7.28 14.03 7.30
N TYR A 278 6.78 13.97 6.07
CA TYR A 278 6.25 15.13 5.35
C TYR A 278 4.81 14.88 4.90
N ASN A 279 3.96 15.89 5.10
CA ASN A 279 2.59 15.89 4.65
C ASN A 279 2.54 16.53 3.26
N ILE A 280 2.05 15.78 2.27
CA ILE A 280 2.01 16.21 0.88
C ILE A 280 0.56 16.20 0.38
N TYR A 281 0.16 17.32 -0.21
CA TYR A 281 -1.01 17.39 -1.07
C TYR A 281 -0.55 17.24 -2.53
N PRO A 282 -0.80 16.09 -3.17
CA PRO A 282 -0.41 15.85 -4.55
C PRO A 282 -1.29 16.59 -5.57
N ILE A 283 -0.82 16.64 -6.82
CA ILE A 283 -1.57 17.06 -8.00
C ILE A 283 -1.97 15.81 -8.80
N GLY A 284 -3.20 15.79 -9.30
CA GLY A 284 -3.69 14.73 -10.18
C GLY A 284 -3.91 15.25 -11.60
N ASP A 285 -4.15 14.33 -12.52
CA ASP A 285 -4.66 14.65 -13.85
C ASP A 285 -6.13 15.11 -13.81
N GLY A 286 -6.73 15.36 -14.97
CA GLY A 286 -8.15 15.75 -15.07
C GLY A 286 -9.16 14.70 -14.59
N LYS A 287 -8.69 13.48 -14.25
CA LYS A 287 -9.50 12.38 -13.67
C LYS A 287 -9.11 12.10 -12.22
N GLY A 288 -8.27 12.95 -11.61
CA GLY A 288 -7.78 12.77 -10.25
C GLY A 288 -6.78 11.62 -10.09
N GLN A 289 -6.11 11.16 -11.15
CA GLN A 289 -5.04 10.16 -11.03
C GLN A 289 -3.69 10.85 -10.78
N SER A 290 -2.90 10.30 -9.86
CA SER A 290 -1.54 10.76 -9.57
C SER A 290 -0.57 9.58 -9.48
N LEU A 291 0.72 9.89 -9.32
CA LEU A 291 1.76 8.90 -9.12
C LEU A 291 2.88 9.43 -8.22
N ALA A 292 3.54 8.51 -7.52
CA ALA A 292 4.82 8.73 -6.86
C ALA A 292 5.88 7.79 -7.44
N VAL A 293 7.10 8.29 -7.57
CA VAL A 293 8.26 7.54 -8.06
C VAL A 293 9.37 7.62 -7.03
N LEU A 294 9.79 6.48 -6.49
CA LEU A 294 11.05 6.35 -5.74
C LEU A 294 12.07 5.69 -6.65
N HIS A 295 13.29 6.23 -6.72
CA HIS A 295 14.36 5.66 -7.54
C HIS A 295 15.72 5.76 -6.85
N ASP A 296 16.66 4.88 -7.25
CA ASP A 296 18.04 4.90 -6.79
C ASP A 296 18.75 6.20 -7.23
N ALA A 297 19.92 6.52 -6.65
CA ALA A 297 20.58 7.81 -6.89
C ALA A 297 20.94 8.01 -8.37
N GLY A 298 21.24 6.91 -9.07
CA GLY A 298 21.54 6.91 -10.50
C GLY A 298 20.34 6.89 -11.43
N ALA A 299 19.10 6.85 -10.92
CA ALA A 299 17.87 6.68 -11.69
C ALA A 299 17.91 5.47 -12.64
N ARG A 300 18.54 4.37 -12.22
CA ARG A 300 18.65 3.11 -12.96
C ARG A 300 17.51 2.16 -12.66
N HIS A 301 17.04 2.17 -11.41
CA HIS A 301 15.92 1.37 -10.95
C HIS A 301 14.98 2.24 -10.12
N GLY A 302 13.71 1.84 -10.02
CA GLY A 302 12.72 2.56 -9.25
C GLY A 302 11.44 1.77 -9.03
N ILE A 303 10.49 2.39 -8.35
CA ILE A 303 9.11 1.95 -8.23
C ILE A 303 8.20 3.12 -8.64
N GLU A 304 7.20 2.84 -9.47
CA GLU A 304 6.05 3.73 -9.72
C GLU A 304 4.87 3.24 -8.88
N LEU A 305 4.27 4.15 -8.11
CA LEU A 305 3.05 3.95 -7.33
C LEU A 305 1.97 4.90 -7.86
N ASP A 306 0.98 4.36 -8.56
CA ASP A 306 -0.18 5.11 -9.04
C ASP A 306 -1.33 5.02 -8.03
N PHE A 307 -2.06 6.11 -7.87
CA PHE A 307 -3.20 6.19 -6.96
C PHE A 307 -4.20 7.27 -7.39
N SER A 308 -5.43 7.16 -6.88
CA SER A 308 -6.50 8.12 -7.16
C SER A 308 -6.67 9.13 -6.03
N LEU A 309 -6.62 10.43 -6.35
CA LEU A 309 -6.84 11.53 -5.40
C LEU A 309 -8.31 11.67 -4.97
N THR A 310 -9.25 11.05 -5.69
CA THR A 310 -10.65 10.99 -5.23
C THR A 310 -10.84 9.94 -4.13
N GLN A 311 -9.91 8.99 -4.02
CA GLN A 311 -9.93 7.90 -3.03
C GLN A 311 -8.91 8.17 -1.89
N LEU A 312 -7.73 8.66 -2.25
CA LEU A 312 -6.57 8.91 -1.40
C LEU A 312 -6.03 10.34 -1.69
N PRO A 313 -6.70 11.38 -1.18
CA PRO A 313 -6.42 12.79 -1.49
C PRO A 313 -5.09 13.33 -0.97
N VAL A 314 -4.44 12.63 -0.04
CA VAL A 314 -3.20 13.08 0.59
C VAL A 314 -2.12 12.00 0.55
N PHE A 315 -0.88 12.40 0.80
CA PHE A 315 0.28 11.51 0.77
C PHE A 315 1.22 11.85 1.93
N SER A 316 1.54 10.87 2.78
CA SER A 316 2.64 11.00 3.74
C SER A 316 3.93 10.44 3.12
N LEU A 317 5.04 11.15 3.32
CA LEU A 317 6.38 10.64 3.02
C LEU A 317 7.11 10.40 4.34
N TRP A 318 7.34 9.15 4.68
CA TRP A 318 8.16 8.78 5.83
C TRP A 318 9.59 8.47 5.40
N LYS A 319 10.55 9.16 6.01
CA LYS A 319 11.98 8.91 5.83
C LYS A 319 12.52 8.39 7.14
N ASN A 320 12.81 7.09 7.20
CA ASN A 320 13.51 6.46 8.30
C ASN A 320 14.89 6.03 7.83
N THR A 321 15.76 7.01 7.57
CA THR A 321 17.15 6.77 7.14
C THR A 321 18.07 6.48 8.31
N ASP A 322 17.58 5.74 9.31
CA ASP A 322 18.39 5.33 10.46
C ASP A 322 19.42 4.25 10.03
N SER A 323 20.15 3.68 10.99
CA SER A 323 21.01 2.54 10.74
C SER A 323 20.24 1.36 10.15
N ARG A 324 20.94 0.49 9.40
CA ARG A 324 20.33 -0.72 8.81
C ARG A 324 19.71 -1.64 9.86
N THR A 325 20.25 -1.68 11.08
CA THR A 325 19.77 -2.51 12.17
C THR A 325 18.53 -1.95 12.85
N THR A 326 18.41 -0.62 12.94
CA THR A 326 17.20 0.05 13.46
C THR A 326 16.08 -0.03 12.43
N GLY A 327 16.42 0.21 11.17
CA GLY A 327 15.51 0.26 10.03
C GLY A 327 15.99 1.32 9.04
N TYR A 328 16.32 0.91 7.82
CA TYR A 328 16.66 1.83 6.74
C TYR A 328 15.62 1.71 5.63
N VAL A 329 14.61 2.58 5.69
CA VAL A 329 13.36 2.43 4.94
C VAL A 329 12.71 3.79 4.62
N ALA A 330 12.03 3.83 3.48
CA ALA A 330 11.18 4.92 3.04
C ALA A 330 9.72 4.45 2.96
N GLY A 331 8.79 5.23 3.53
CA GLY A 331 7.35 5.05 3.40
C GLY A 331 6.76 5.98 2.33
N LEU A 332 6.07 5.40 1.35
CA LEU A 332 5.23 6.08 0.37
C LEU A 332 3.77 5.80 0.73
N GLU A 333 3.06 6.79 1.25
CA GLU A 333 1.81 6.56 2.00
C GLU A 333 0.66 7.39 1.47
N PRO A 334 0.09 7.05 0.29
CA PRO A 334 -1.17 7.64 -0.13
C PRO A 334 -2.29 7.24 0.85
N GLY A 335 -3.11 8.21 1.25
CA GLY A 335 -4.10 8.07 2.31
C GLY A 335 -5.31 8.98 2.15
N THR A 336 -6.38 8.67 2.89
CA THR A 336 -7.47 9.61 3.17
C THR A 336 -7.05 10.71 4.12
N SER A 337 -5.99 10.46 4.90
CA SER A 337 -5.47 11.30 5.96
C SER A 337 -3.95 11.16 6.08
N PHE A 338 -3.31 12.09 6.80
CA PHE A 338 -1.89 11.96 7.17
C PHE A 338 -1.72 10.95 8.32
N SER A 339 -0.54 10.92 8.93
CA SER A 339 -0.23 9.99 10.04
C SER A 339 -0.46 10.59 11.44
N TYR A 340 -1.03 11.79 11.55
CA TYR A 340 -1.47 12.35 12.84
C TYR A 340 -2.58 11.50 13.45
N ASN A 341 -2.72 11.55 14.78
CA ASN A 341 -3.89 10.99 15.46
C ASN A 341 -5.22 11.50 14.85
N ARG A 342 -6.23 10.64 14.75
CA ARG A 342 -7.55 10.95 14.14
C ARG A 342 -8.18 12.24 14.69
N SER A 343 -8.00 12.54 15.98
CA SER A 343 -8.55 13.76 16.61
C SER A 343 -8.09 15.04 15.92
N LEU A 344 -6.83 15.10 15.46
CA LEU A 344 -6.24 16.26 14.78
C LEU A 344 -6.63 16.34 13.29
N GLN A 345 -7.16 15.26 12.72
CA GLN A 345 -7.43 15.15 11.29
C GLN A 345 -8.81 15.72 10.93
N ARG A 346 -9.75 15.79 11.89
CA ARG A 346 -11.10 16.35 11.67
C ARG A 346 -11.03 17.82 11.25
N ASP A 347 -10.19 18.61 11.92
CA ASP A 347 -10.00 20.03 11.60
C ASP A 347 -9.32 20.26 10.24
N LEU A 348 -8.59 19.25 9.75
CA LEU A 348 -8.01 19.24 8.41
C LEU A 348 -8.99 18.78 7.32
N GLY A 349 -10.19 18.31 7.71
CA GLY A 349 -11.17 17.73 6.80
C GLY A 349 -10.76 16.37 6.23
N LEU A 350 -9.90 15.63 6.94
CA LEU A 350 -9.29 14.37 6.49
C LEU A 350 -9.87 13.12 7.20
N VAL A 351 -11.03 13.25 7.84
CA VAL A 351 -11.78 12.13 8.43
C VAL A 351 -13.11 12.00 7.68
N PRO A 352 -13.14 11.31 6.53
CA PRO A 352 -14.36 11.17 5.75
C PRO A 352 -15.38 10.26 6.45
N THR A 353 -16.63 10.38 6.02
CA THR A 353 -17.74 9.51 6.46
C THR A 353 -18.18 8.58 5.33
N ILE A 354 -18.56 7.37 5.69
CA ILE A 354 -19.21 6.38 4.82
C ILE A 354 -20.63 6.12 5.34
N GLU A 355 -21.63 6.31 4.48
CA GLU A 355 -23.04 6.09 4.77
C GLU A 355 -23.35 4.62 5.12
N ALA A 356 -24.47 4.36 5.78
CA ALA A 356 -24.97 3.00 6.02
C ALA A 356 -25.19 2.26 4.69
N GLY A 357 -24.65 1.04 4.56
CA GLY A 357 -24.62 0.29 3.30
C GLY A 357 -23.69 0.87 2.23
N GLY A 358 -23.01 1.98 2.52
CA GLY A 358 -22.12 2.67 1.60
C GLY A 358 -20.85 1.90 1.32
N THR A 359 -20.25 2.18 0.14
CA THR A 359 -18.98 1.56 -0.28
C THR A 359 -17.95 2.61 -0.67
N ARG A 360 -16.67 2.31 -0.44
CA ARG A 360 -15.52 3.10 -0.89
C ARG A 360 -14.44 2.19 -1.48
N ASP A 361 -14.00 2.50 -2.69
CA ASP A 361 -12.95 1.78 -3.39
C ASP A 361 -11.61 2.48 -3.23
N PHE A 362 -10.53 1.70 -3.12
CA PHE A 362 -9.16 2.16 -3.08
C PHE A 362 -8.34 1.34 -4.08
N VAL A 363 -7.81 2.01 -5.09
CA VAL A 363 -7.06 1.38 -6.17
C VAL A 363 -5.66 1.97 -6.22
N LEU A 364 -4.66 1.08 -6.10
CA LEU A 364 -3.25 1.43 -6.18
C LEU A 364 -2.54 0.48 -7.13
N GLN A 365 -1.67 1.00 -7.98
CA GLN A 365 -0.86 0.17 -8.87
C GLN A 365 0.62 0.35 -8.56
N TYR A 366 1.31 -0.77 -8.38
CA TYR A 366 2.73 -0.81 -8.11
C TYR A 366 3.44 -1.41 -9.32
N ARG A 367 4.45 -0.71 -9.84
CA ARG A 367 5.26 -1.19 -10.96
C ARG A 367 6.73 -1.06 -10.65
N LEU A 368 7.47 -2.14 -10.80
CA LEU A 368 8.92 -2.07 -10.76
C LEU A 368 9.44 -1.43 -12.04
N LEU A 369 10.26 -0.38 -11.89
CA LEU A 369 10.97 0.29 -12.97
C LEU A 369 12.38 -0.32 -13.05
N ALA A 370 12.52 -1.39 -13.82
CA ALA A 370 13.76 -2.18 -13.87
C ALA A 370 14.87 -1.58 -14.76
N THR A 371 14.62 -0.45 -15.44
CA THR A 371 15.59 0.16 -16.36
C THR A 371 15.61 1.68 -16.24
N PRO A 372 16.71 2.35 -16.62
CA PRO A 372 16.77 3.81 -16.66
C PRO A 372 15.66 4.42 -17.53
N ALA A 373 15.34 3.79 -18.67
CA ALA A 373 14.29 4.27 -19.56
C ALA A 373 12.89 4.24 -18.92
N ALA A 374 12.60 3.20 -18.13
CA ALA A 374 11.35 3.11 -17.37
C ALA A 374 11.27 4.20 -16.29
N VAL A 375 12.36 4.44 -15.55
CA VAL A 375 12.45 5.53 -14.56
C VAL A 375 12.23 6.89 -15.22
N GLN A 376 12.93 7.19 -16.32
CA GLN A 376 12.78 8.45 -17.03
C GLN A 376 11.35 8.65 -17.58
N THR A 377 10.70 7.58 -18.05
CA THR A 377 9.31 7.64 -18.50
C THR A 377 8.37 8.02 -17.35
N ALA A 378 8.53 7.40 -16.18
CA ALA A 378 7.75 7.70 -14.98
C ALA A 378 7.98 9.14 -14.50
N LEU A 379 9.24 9.58 -14.43
CA LEU A 379 9.60 10.96 -14.06
C LEU A 379 9.02 12.00 -15.02
N LYS A 380 8.97 11.69 -16.32
CA LYS A 380 8.32 12.57 -17.32
C LYS A 380 6.81 12.69 -17.10
N LYS A 381 6.13 11.63 -16.66
CA LYS A 381 4.71 11.71 -16.26
C LYS A 381 4.54 12.66 -15.07
N VAL A 382 5.38 12.54 -14.04
CA VAL A 382 5.37 13.46 -12.88
C VAL A 382 5.58 14.91 -13.33
N GLN A 383 6.58 15.17 -14.17
CA GLN A 383 6.83 16.52 -14.71
C GLN A 383 5.64 17.06 -15.52
N THR A 384 4.97 16.19 -16.28
CA THR A 384 3.79 16.57 -17.06
C THR A 384 2.64 16.99 -16.14
N LEU A 385 2.42 16.27 -15.03
CA LEU A 385 1.39 16.61 -14.04
C LEU A 385 1.74 17.86 -13.22
N GLN A 386 3.01 18.01 -12.81
CA GLN A 386 3.49 19.22 -12.12
C GLN A 386 3.33 20.46 -13.02
N ALA A 387 3.54 20.27 -14.33
CA ALA A 387 3.52 21.32 -15.34
C ALA A 387 4.37 22.53 -14.93
N ARG A 388 3.76 23.72 -14.83
CA ARG A 388 4.43 24.95 -14.37
C ARG A 388 4.05 25.35 -12.94
N GLN A 389 3.30 24.51 -12.21
CA GLN A 389 2.92 24.80 -10.84
C GLN A 389 4.14 24.59 -9.95
N LEU A 390 4.53 25.61 -9.18
CA LEU A 390 5.56 25.44 -8.17
C LEU A 390 4.91 24.89 -6.89
N PRO A 391 5.49 23.86 -6.25
CA PRO A 391 5.01 23.39 -4.96
C PRO A 391 4.99 24.50 -3.92
N LYS A 392 3.88 24.67 -3.20
CA LYS A 392 3.84 25.51 -2.01
C LYS A 392 4.57 24.79 -0.88
N VAL A 393 5.67 25.36 -0.39
CA VAL A 393 6.40 24.83 0.76
C VAL A 393 5.94 25.57 2.02
N ARG A 394 5.17 24.88 2.87
CA ARG A 394 4.75 25.42 4.17
C ARG A 394 5.81 25.05 5.21
N GLN A 395 6.37 26.06 5.85
CA GLN A 395 7.48 25.90 6.81
C GLN A 395 7.04 25.31 8.16
N THR A 396 5.76 25.36 8.48
CA THR A 396 5.21 24.90 9.75
C THR A 396 4.37 23.63 9.58
N PRO A 397 4.28 22.79 10.62
CA PRO A 397 3.34 21.67 10.65
C PRO A 397 1.88 22.08 10.39
N LEU A 398 1.07 21.09 10.02
CA LEU A 398 -0.38 21.26 9.83
C LEU A 398 -1.14 21.15 11.15
N ALA A 399 -0.62 20.32 12.06
CA ALA A 399 -1.13 20.14 13.42
C ALA A 399 0.05 19.91 14.35
N ASP A 400 -0.14 20.19 15.65
CA ASP A 400 0.84 19.91 16.69
C ASP A 400 0.37 18.67 17.46
N GLU A 401 1.20 17.61 17.45
CA GLU A 401 0.96 16.46 18.32
C GLU A 401 1.37 16.79 19.76
N PRO A 402 0.55 16.39 20.76
CA PRO A 402 0.79 16.70 22.17
C PRO A 402 1.98 15.97 22.79
#